data_AF-A0A966XKW1-F1
#
_entry.id   AF-A0A966XKW1-F1
#
_cell.length_a   1.000
_cell.length_b   1.000
_cell.length_c   1.000
_cell.angle_alpha   90.00
_cell.angle_beta   90.00
_cell.angle_gamma   90.00
#
_symmetry.space_group_name_H-M   'P 1'
#
loop_
_entity.id
_entity.type
_entity.pdbx_description
1 polymer ?
#
loop_
_entity_poly.entity_id
_entity_poly.type
_entity_poly.pdbx_seq_one_letter_code
_entity_poly.pdbx_strand_id
1 'polypeptide(L)'
;MNGVVRVFLNVTDRRRITLVGLLTLVSVPAVLFFTRGAPQAEVATVAAAGVEVRGSASETSEPPAPVFLEGPAGVAPTGTAVISYPSNQGSRLEGKGTFSSFNGAPPTVCNAPGAPYGVTLVVKNLDNGRSIACSNVMMPSTPANVVIVLHTRLFVELSDLVNAPIPVALTW
;
A
#
# COMPACT_ATOMS: atom_id res chain seq x y z
N MET A 1 -22.74 30.76 34.63
CA MET A 1 -23.69 29.72 34.17
C MET A 1 -22.89 28.44 33.95
N ASN A 2 -22.93 27.49 34.90
CA ASN A 2 -22.17 26.25 34.81
C ASN A 2 -23.06 25.16 34.18
N GLY A 3 -22.80 24.85 32.91
CA GLY A 3 -23.49 23.79 32.18
C GLY A 3 -22.96 22.42 32.62
N VAL A 4 -23.77 21.69 33.39
CA VAL A 4 -23.50 20.27 33.67
C VAL A 4 -23.86 19.46 32.43
N VAL A 5 -22.86 19.04 31.67
CA VAL A 5 -23.03 18.08 30.57
C VAL A 5 -23.34 16.72 31.19
N ARG A 6 -24.61 16.31 31.13
CA ARG A 6 -25.01 14.95 31.53
C ARG A 6 -24.80 14.01 30.35
N VAL A 7 -23.72 13.25 30.39
CA VAL A 7 -23.47 12.16 29.42
C VAL A 7 -24.41 10.99 29.75
N PHE A 8 -25.44 10.79 28.92
CA PHE A 8 -26.27 9.58 28.98
C PHE A 8 -25.54 8.42 28.30
N LEU A 9 -24.78 7.64 29.07
CA LEU A 9 -24.17 6.40 28.60
C LEU A 9 -25.27 5.33 28.44
N ASN A 10 -25.46 4.84 27.21
CA ASN A 10 -26.30 3.69 26.94
C ASN A 10 -25.72 2.43 27.62
N VAL A 11 -26.55 1.44 27.97
CA VAL A 11 -26.13 0.25 28.74
C VAL A 11 -25.00 -0.51 28.03
N THR A 12 -25.07 -0.59 26.70
CA THR A 12 -24.04 -1.20 25.85
C THR A 12 -22.71 -0.45 25.91
N ASP A 13 -22.75 0.87 26.01
CA ASP A 13 -21.57 1.73 26.06
C ASP A 13 -20.86 1.61 27.42
N ARG A 14 -21.65 1.57 28.50
CA ARG A 14 -21.15 1.32 29.86
C ARG A 14 -20.47 -0.04 29.99
N ARG A 15 -21.00 -1.07 29.32
CA ARG A 15 -20.39 -2.41 29.28
C ARG A 15 -19.08 -2.44 28.48
N ARG A 16 -18.97 -1.65 27.40
CA ARG A 16 -17.73 -1.54 26.62
C ARG A 16 -16.65 -0.79 27.39
N ILE A 17 -16.99 0.34 28.01
CA ILE A 17 -16.03 1.15 28.79
C ILE A 17 -15.49 0.37 30.00
N THR A 18 -16.34 -0.38 30.70
CA THR A 18 -15.90 -1.23 31.83
C THR A 18 -14.98 -2.36 31.40
N LEU A 19 -15.25 -3.02 30.27
CA LEU A 19 -14.37 -4.06 29.73
C LEU A 19 -13.02 -3.49 29.27
N VAL A 20 -13.01 -2.33 28.59
CA VAL A 20 -11.77 -1.67 28.17
C VAL A 20 -10.93 -1.26 29.37
N GLY A 21 -11.58 -0.72 30.41
CA GLY A 21 -10.90 -0.32 31.65
C GLY A 21 -10.26 -1.49 32.39
N LEU A 22 -10.95 -2.64 32.48
CA LEU A 22 -10.36 -3.85 33.08
C LEU A 22 -9.20 -4.40 32.26
N LEU A 23 -9.32 -4.40 30.93
CA LEU A 23 -8.26 -4.84 30.03
C LEU A 23 -6.99 -4.00 30.18
N THR A 24 -7.12 -2.67 30.23
CA THR A 24 -5.96 -1.76 30.38
C THR A 24 -5.31 -1.88 31.76
N LEU A 25 -6.10 -2.13 32.81
CA LEU A 25 -5.58 -2.34 34.16
C LEU A 25 -4.72 -3.61 34.25
N VAL A 26 -4.99 -4.62 33.42
CA VAL A 26 -4.20 -5.87 33.37
C VAL A 26 -3.02 -5.77 32.38
N SER A 27 -3.20 -5.14 31.22
CA SER A 27 -2.19 -5.15 30.15
C SER A 27 -0.99 -4.24 30.44
N VAL A 28 -1.22 -3.06 31.03
CA VAL A 28 -0.16 -2.09 31.35
C VAL A 28 0.90 -2.68 32.30
N PRO A 29 0.55 -3.27 33.46
CA PRO A 29 1.55 -3.87 34.33
C PRO A 29 2.22 -5.09 33.71
N ALA A 30 1.53 -5.87 32.87
CA ALA A 30 2.13 -7.00 32.18
C ALA A 30 3.25 -6.54 31.21
N VAL A 31 2.98 -5.55 30.35
CA VAL A 31 3.98 -5.03 29.40
C VAL A 31 5.20 -4.45 30.13
N LEU A 32 4.99 -3.73 31.23
CA LEU A 32 6.10 -3.20 32.04
C LEU A 32 6.92 -4.29 32.73
N PHE A 33 6.32 -5.44 33.04
CA PHE A 33 7.04 -6.56 33.62
C PHE A 33 7.84 -7.34 32.57
N PHE A 34 7.28 -7.53 31.37
CA PHE A 34 7.90 -8.31 30.30
C PHE A 34 8.93 -7.55 29.45
N THR A 35 8.95 -6.22 29.45
CA THR A 35 9.89 -5.41 28.65
C THR A 35 11.16 -4.97 29.39
N ARG A 36 11.30 -5.28 30.68
CA ARG A 36 12.47 -4.90 31.51
C ARG A 36 13.81 -5.57 31.16
N GLY A 37 13.85 -6.45 30.14
CA GLY A 37 15.03 -7.25 29.80
C GLY A 37 15.57 -7.12 28.38
N ALA A 38 15.06 -6.23 27.54
CA ALA A 38 15.51 -6.13 26.15
C ALA A 38 16.61 -5.04 25.98
N PRO A 39 17.86 -5.39 25.64
CA PRO A 39 18.83 -4.41 25.19
C PRO A 39 18.44 -3.89 23.79
N GLN A 40 18.48 -2.58 23.59
CA GLN A 40 18.20 -1.95 22.30
C GLN A 40 19.35 -2.24 21.33
N ALA A 41 19.02 -2.77 20.14
CA ALA A 41 19.98 -3.06 19.10
C ALA A 41 20.50 -1.76 18.47
N GLU A 42 21.82 -1.68 18.37
CA GLU A 42 22.61 -0.59 17.79
C GLU A 42 22.40 -0.52 16.27
N VAL A 43 22.14 0.69 15.76
CA VAL A 43 21.87 0.95 14.34
C VAL A 43 23.21 1.13 13.61
N ALA A 44 23.57 0.15 12.77
CA ALA A 44 24.75 0.23 11.92
C ALA A 44 24.54 1.23 10.77
N THR A 45 25.39 2.26 10.69
CA THR A 45 25.45 3.21 9.58
C THR A 45 26.27 2.62 8.43
N VAL A 46 25.65 2.48 7.25
CA VAL A 46 26.34 2.01 6.03
C VAL A 46 26.96 3.22 5.31
N ALA A 47 28.29 3.22 5.18
CA ALA A 47 29.03 4.24 4.43
C ALA A 47 28.98 3.96 2.92
N ALA A 48 28.71 5.00 2.13
CA ALA A 48 28.76 4.95 0.67
C ALA A 48 30.20 5.20 0.17
N ALA A 49 30.75 4.27 -0.62
CA ALA A 49 32.03 4.44 -1.30
C ALA A 49 31.79 5.06 -2.70
N GLY A 50 32.33 6.27 -2.94
CA GLY A 50 32.38 6.89 -4.26
C GLY A 50 33.61 6.41 -5.04
N VAL A 51 33.43 6.11 -6.33
CA VAL A 51 34.52 5.73 -7.27
C VAL A 51 34.95 6.97 -8.04
N GLU A 52 36.25 7.27 -8.03
CA GLU A 52 36.85 8.33 -8.87
C GLU A 52 37.23 7.80 -10.26
N VAL A 53 36.79 8.50 -11.31
CA VAL A 53 37.19 8.22 -12.70
C VAL A 53 38.39 9.10 -13.06
N ARG A 54 39.52 8.44 -13.28
CA ARG A 54 40.79 9.03 -13.71
C ARG A 54 40.70 9.37 -15.21
N GLY A 55 40.78 10.64 -15.57
CA GLY A 55 40.87 11.09 -16.96
C GLY A 55 42.22 10.71 -17.59
N SER A 56 42.18 9.93 -18.66
CA SER A 56 43.34 9.63 -19.52
C SER A 56 43.45 10.66 -20.64
N ALA A 57 44.69 10.99 -20.96
CA ALA A 57 45.14 12.04 -21.87
C ALA A 57 44.67 11.86 -23.32
N SER A 58 44.40 12.99 -23.98
CA SER A 58 44.19 13.09 -25.42
C SER A 58 45.50 12.89 -26.18
N GLU A 59 45.59 11.82 -26.97
CA GLU A 59 46.54 11.73 -28.08
C GLU A 59 45.78 11.92 -29.40
N THR A 60 46.21 12.92 -30.16
CA THR A 60 45.77 13.22 -31.52
C THR A 60 46.20 12.09 -32.47
N SER A 61 45.23 11.38 -33.05
CA SER A 61 45.43 10.59 -34.26
C SER A 61 44.15 10.60 -35.08
N GLU A 62 44.21 11.17 -36.28
CA GLU A 62 43.07 11.27 -37.19
C GLU A 62 42.74 9.88 -37.77
N PRO A 63 41.52 9.35 -37.58
CA PRO A 63 41.15 8.04 -38.10
C PRO A 63 40.92 8.11 -39.63
N PRO A 64 41.39 7.11 -40.41
CA PRO A 64 41.06 7.04 -41.84
C PRO A 64 39.55 6.88 -42.04
N ALA A 65 39.03 7.49 -43.10
CA ALA A 65 37.60 7.48 -43.43
C ALA A 65 37.06 6.05 -43.58
N PRO A 66 35.86 5.74 -43.03
CA PRO A 66 35.29 4.40 -43.09
C PRO A 66 34.94 4.02 -44.53
N VAL A 67 35.42 2.85 -44.98
CA VAL A 67 34.97 2.21 -46.21
C VAL A 67 33.75 1.35 -45.87
N PHE A 68 32.58 1.75 -46.37
CA PHE A 68 31.37 0.94 -46.29
C PHE A 68 31.42 -0.11 -47.40
N LEU A 69 31.58 -1.38 -47.02
CA LEU A 69 31.27 -2.51 -47.91
C LEU A 69 29.75 -2.54 -48.06
N GLU A 70 29.25 -2.10 -49.21
CA GLU A 70 27.83 -2.18 -49.60
C GLU A 70 27.44 -3.68 -49.72
N GLY A 71 27.12 -4.29 -48.59
CA GLY A 71 26.46 -5.58 -48.54
C GLY A 71 25.01 -5.47 -49.00
N PRO A 72 24.37 -6.57 -49.41
CA PRO A 72 22.97 -6.56 -49.83
C PRO A 72 22.09 -5.89 -48.78
N ALA A 73 21.21 -4.98 -49.21
CA ALA A 73 20.30 -4.27 -48.33
C ALA A 73 19.55 -5.28 -47.44
N GLY A 74 19.67 -5.12 -46.12
CA GLY A 74 18.94 -5.93 -45.16
C GLY A 74 17.45 -5.81 -45.45
N VAL A 75 16.77 -6.94 -45.59
CA VAL A 75 15.31 -6.98 -45.78
C VAL A 75 14.68 -6.23 -44.60
N ALA A 76 13.94 -5.17 -44.88
CA ALA A 76 13.25 -4.41 -43.87
C ALA A 76 12.37 -5.37 -43.04
N PRO A 77 12.44 -5.34 -41.69
CA PRO A 77 11.61 -6.21 -40.88
C PRO A 77 10.14 -5.90 -41.15
N THR A 78 9.45 -6.81 -41.83
CA THR A 78 8.01 -6.74 -42.10
C THR A 78 7.15 -7.17 -40.91
N GLY A 79 7.79 -7.41 -39.76
CA GLY A 79 7.13 -7.76 -38.51
C GLY A 79 6.79 -6.52 -37.68
N THR A 80 5.51 -6.35 -37.36
CA THR A 80 5.08 -5.49 -36.25
C THR A 80 5.53 -6.15 -34.95
N ALA A 81 6.75 -5.85 -34.52
CA ALA A 81 7.21 -6.27 -33.19
C ALA A 81 6.31 -5.60 -32.14
N VAL A 82 5.61 -6.40 -31.34
CA VAL A 82 4.82 -5.91 -30.21
C VAL A 82 5.80 -5.42 -29.15
N ILE A 83 6.04 -4.10 -29.12
CA ILE A 83 6.79 -3.46 -28.06
C ILE A 83 5.90 -3.46 -26.82
N SER A 84 6.22 -4.30 -25.85
CA SER A 84 5.56 -4.28 -24.55
C SER A 84 6.13 -3.12 -23.74
N TYR A 85 5.40 -2.00 -23.69
CA TYR A 85 5.76 -0.89 -22.81
C TYR A 85 5.50 -1.32 -21.36
N PRO A 86 6.48 -1.17 -20.44
CA PRO A 86 6.18 -1.32 -19.02
C PRO A 86 5.14 -0.26 -18.67
N SER A 87 3.95 -0.69 -18.25
CA SER A 87 2.94 0.22 -17.77
C SER A 87 3.55 1.04 -16.63
N ASN A 88 3.51 2.35 -16.71
CA ASN A 88 3.73 3.24 -15.58
C ASN A 88 2.60 3.00 -14.58
N GLN A 89 2.71 1.91 -13.83
CA GLN A 89 1.86 1.67 -12.68
C GLN A 89 2.35 2.70 -11.67
N GLY A 90 1.47 3.62 -11.28
CA GLY A 90 1.72 4.49 -10.13
C GLY A 90 2.04 3.67 -8.88
N SER A 91 1.92 4.28 -7.71
CA SER A 91 2.18 3.54 -6.50
C SER A 91 1.22 2.36 -6.40
N ARG A 92 1.75 1.13 -6.25
CA ARG A 92 0.98 -0.12 -6.26
C ARG A 92 1.23 -0.91 -4.99
N LEU A 93 0.14 -1.41 -4.41
CA LEU A 93 0.17 -2.29 -3.24
C LEU A 93 -0.74 -3.49 -3.48
N GLU A 94 -0.24 -4.70 -3.23
CA GLU A 94 -1.02 -5.93 -3.37
C GLU A 94 -1.23 -6.61 -2.01
N GLY A 95 -2.34 -7.34 -1.89
CA GLY A 95 -2.61 -8.14 -0.70
C GLY A 95 -4.04 -8.66 -0.68
N LYS A 96 -4.58 -8.84 0.53
CA LYS A 96 -5.96 -9.29 0.72
C LYS A 96 -6.89 -8.11 1.03
N GLY A 97 -8.05 -8.11 0.40
CA GLY A 97 -9.14 -7.17 0.63
C GLY A 97 -10.33 -7.86 1.31
N THR A 98 -10.92 -7.19 2.29
CA THR A 98 -12.16 -7.63 2.95
C THR A 98 -13.17 -6.50 2.98
N PHE A 99 -14.34 -6.72 3.57
CA PHE A 99 -15.39 -5.71 3.71
C PHE A 99 -15.80 -5.46 5.15
N SER A 100 -16.39 -4.30 5.38
CA SER A 100 -17.08 -3.93 6.63
C SER A 100 -18.22 -2.96 6.32
N SER A 101 -19.17 -2.83 7.24
CA SER A 101 -20.37 -1.99 7.07
C SER A 101 -20.15 -0.52 7.42
N PHE A 102 -18.92 -0.12 7.81
CA PHE A 102 -18.50 1.24 8.19
C PHE A 102 -19.64 2.14 8.69
N ASN A 103 -20.09 1.91 9.92
CA ASN A 103 -21.26 2.60 10.47
C ASN A 103 -21.10 4.12 10.42
N GLY A 104 -22.00 4.79 9.69
CA GLY A 104 -22.02 6.25 9.54
C GLY A 104 -21.08 6.82 8.46
N ALA A 105 -20.31 5.98 7.77
CA ALA A 105 -19.46 6.43 6.67
C ALA A 105 -20.19 6.36 5.32
N PRO A 106 -19.85 7.22 4.34
CA PRO A 106 -20.40 7.13 3.00
C PRO A 106 -20.07 5.79 2.33
N PRO A 107 -20.95 5.23 1.46
CA PRO A 107 -20.73 3.94 0.82
C PRO A 107 -19.65 3.96 -0.27
N THR A 108 -18.87 5.03 -0.39
CA THR A 108 -17.79 5.25 -1.36
C THR A 108 -16.40 5.18 -0.74
N VAL A 109 -16.31 4.95 0.58
CA VAL A 109 -15.03 4.96 1.31
C VAL A 109 -14.45 3.57 1.49
N CYS A 110 -13.14 3.54 1.69
CA CYS A 110 -12.36 2.36 2.03
C CYS A 110 -11.23 2.75 2.99
N ASN A 111 -10.63 1.77 3.65
CA ASN A 111 -9.49 1.98 4.54
C ASN A 111 -8.34 1.06 4.14
N ALA A 112 -7.26 1.65 3.64
CA ALA A 112 -6.01 1.00 3.31
C ALA A 112 -4.86 1.76 3.98
N PRO A 113 -4.37 1.30 5.14
CA PRO A 113 -3.31 1.99 5.89
C PRO A 113 -1.97 2.09 5.15
N GLY A 114 -1.75 1.22 4.15
CA GLY A 114 -0.56 1.23 3.30
C GLY A 114 -0.60 2.23 2.14
N ALA A 115 -1.72 2.94 1.96
CA ALA A 115 -1.88 3.97 0.94
C ALA A 115 -2.17 5.34 1.59
N PRO A 116 -1.87 6.47 0.92
CA PRO A 116 -2.16 7.80 1.44
C PRO A 116 -3.65 7.98 1.76
N TYR A 117 -3.97 8.67 2.86
CA TYR A 117 -5.36 9.01 3.17
C TYR A 117 -5.80 10.25 2.38
N GLY A 118 -7.10 10.34 2.08
CA GLY A 118 -7.70 11.45 1.32
C GLY A 118 -7.57 11.33 -0.20
N VAL A 119 -6.97 10.26 -0.72
CA VAL A 119 -6.85 10.00 -2.17
C VAL A 119 -7.87 8.97 -2.63
N THR A 120 -8.17 8.97 -3.93
CA THR A 120 -8.99 7.93 -4.55
C THR A 120 -8.10 6.74 -4.92
N LEU A 121 -8.37 5.59 -4.33
CA LEU A 121 -7.73 4.32 -4.67
C LEU A 121 -8.53 3.62 -5.76
N VAL A 122 -7.81 3.02 -6.71
CA VAL A 122 -8.38 2.03 -7.62
C VAL A 122 -8.05 0.64 -7.07
N VAL A 123 -9.08 -0.15 -6.82
CA VAL A 123 -8.99 -1.48 -6.23
C VAL A 123 -9.38 -2.50 -7.28
N LYS A 124 -8.43 -3.33 -7.69
CA LYS A 124 -8.63 -4.40 -8.66
C LYS A 124 -8.66 -5.74 -7.96
N ASN A 125 -9.71 -6.51 -8.19
CA ASN A 125 -9.79 -7.91 -7.80
C ASN A 125 -8.93 -8.76 -8.75
N LEU A 126 -7.98 -9.50 -8.19
CA LEU A 126 -7.05 -10.32 -8.97
C LEU A 126 -7.65 -11.66 -9.42
N ASP A 127 -8.75 -12.11 -8.79
CA ASP A 127 -9.43 -13.35 -9.18
C ASP A 127 -10.28 -13.18 -10.45
N ASN A 128 -10.98 -12.05 -10.58
CA ASN A 128 -11.95 -11.82 -11.67
C ASN A 128 -11.63 -10.60 -12.56
N GLY A 129 -10.59 -9.83 -12.21
CA GLY A 129 -10.13 -8.66 -12.97
C GLY A 129 -11.00 -7.41 -12.83
N ARG A 130 -12.09 -7.43 -12.05
CA ARG A 130 -12.95 -6.26 -11.81
C ARG A 130 -12.23 -5.19 -11.02
N SER A 131 -12.56 -3.93 -11.28
CA SER A 131 -12.00 -2.79 -10.57
C SER A 131 -13.09 -1.85 -10.08
N ILE A 132 -12.87 -1.26 -8.91
CA ILE A 132 -13.69 -0.19 -8.32
C ILE A 132 -12.79 0.97 -7.90
N ALA A 133 -13.39 2.14 -7.69
CA ALA A 133 -12.72 3.29 -7.09
C ALA A 133 -13.31 3.58 -5.70
N CYS A 134 -12.47 3.93 -4.74
CA CYS A 134 -12.91 4.28 -3.39
C CYS A 134 -12.03 5.36 -2.77
N SER A 135 -12.60 6.20 -1.90
CA SER A 135 -11.82 7.21 -1.18
C SER A 135 -11.18 6.59 0.06
N ASN A 136 -9.85 6.69 0.18
CA ASN A 136 -9.13 6.16 1.33
C ASN A 136 -9.31 7.06 2.55
N VAL A 137 -9.92 6.53 3.60
CA VAL A 137 -10.15 7.24 4.86
C VAL A 137 -9.55 6.44 6.01
N MET A 138 -9.04 7.15 7.01
CA MET A 138 -8.50 6.51 8.21
C MET A 138 -9.63 5.88 9.01
N MET A 139 -9.49 4.61 9.38
CA MET A 139 -10.41 3.92 10.29
C MET A 139 -9.69 3.22 11.44
N PRO A 140 -10.40 2.97 12.57
CA PRO A 140 -9.78 2.54 13.82
C PRO A 140 -9.06 1.19 13.76
N SER A 141 -9.44 0.32 12.81
CA SER A 141 -8.86 -1.02 12.72
C SER A 141 -8.91 -1.59 11.30
N THR A 142 -7.77 -2.06 10.84
CA THR A 142 -7.65 -3.01 9.73
C THR A 142 -7.24 -4.36 10.33
N PRO A 143 -7.94 -5.47 10.03
CA PRO A 143 -7.52 -6.80 10.47
C PRO A 143 -6.10 -7.12 10.01
N ALA A 144 -5.39 -7.95 10.79
CA ALA A 144 -4.08 -8.45 10.36
C ALA A 144 -4.20 -9.20 9.02
N ASN A 145 -3.16 -9.12 8.18
CA ASN A 145 -3.09 -9.75 6.86
C ASN A 145 -4.11 -9.23 5.83
N VAL A 146 -4.76 -8.09 6.08
CA VAL A 146 -5.63 -7.40 5.14
C VAL A 146 -5.01 -6.04 4.82
N VAL A 147 -4.87 -5.72 3.53
CA VAL A 147 -4.30 -4.43 3.09
C VAL A 147 -5.36 -3.37 2.88
N ILE A 148 -6.60 -3.77 2.65
CA ILE A 148 -7.74 -2.87 2.46
C ILE A 148 -9.03 -3.45 3.05
N VAL A 149 -9.79 -2.59 3.72
CA VAL A 149 -11.19 -2.85 4.08
C VAL A 149 -12.06 -1.96 3.20
N LEU A 150 -12.99 -2.56 2.47
CA LEU A 150 -13.95 -1.89 1.59
C LEU A 150 -15.29 -1.74 2.29
N HIS A 151 -16.05 -0.71 1.91
CA HIS A 151 -17.44 -0.64 2.32
C HIS A 151 -18.19 -1.83 1.70
N THR A 152 -19.11 -2.45 2.45
CA THR A 152 -19.83 -3.67 2.01
C THR A 152 -20.47 -3.49 0.63
N ARG A 153 -21.06 -2.32 0.35
CA ARG A 153 -21.62 -2.01 -0.98
C ARG A 153 -20.59 -2.08 -2.11
N LEU A 154 -19.40 -1.49 -1.91
CA LEU A 154 -18.32 -1.53 -2.90
C LEU A 154 -17.78 -2.94 -3.08
N PHE A 155 -17.71 -3.72 -2.00
CA PHE A 155 -17.26 -5.09 -2.08
C PHE A 155 -18.18 -5.94 -2.95
N VAL A 156 -19.50 -5.79 -2.84
CA VAL A 156 -20.47 -6.55 -3.67
C VAL A 156 -20.34 -6.23 -5.16
N GLU A 157 -19.92 -5.01 -5.52
CA GLU A 157 -19.62 -4.66 -6.92
C GLU A 157 -18.35 -5.36 -7.43
N LEU A 158 -17.39 -5.58 -6.53
CA LEU A 158 -16.09 -6.18 -6.80
C LEU A 158 -16.10 -7.72 -6.77
N SER A 159 -16.83 -8.34 -5.84
CA SER A 159 -16.96 -9.79 -5.63
C SER A 159 -18.16 -10.14 -4.71
N ASP A 160 -18.53 -11.41 -4.65
CA ASP A 160 -19.50 -11.90 -3.66
C ASP A 160 -18.88 -11.92 -2.25
N LEU A 161 -19.67 -11.55 -1.23
CA LEU A 161 -19.27 -11.45 0.18
C LEU A 161 -18.71 -12.77 0.72
N VAL A 162 -19.22 -13.90 0.24
CA VAL A 162 -18.77 -15.24 0.67
C VAL A 162 -17.32 -15.54 0.28
N ASN A 163 -16.77 -14.83 -0.70
CA ASN A 163 -15.41 -15.01 -1.18
C ASN A 163 -14.38 -14.18 -0.38
N ALA A 164 -14.83 -13.35 0.56
CA ALA A 164 -13.92 -12.56 1.36
C ALA A 164 -13.08 -13.44 2.30
N PRO A 165 -11.77 -13.16 2.46
CA PRO A 165 -10.99 -12.10 1.82
C PRO A 165 -10.44 -12.48 0.43
N ILE A 166 -10.55 -11.56 -0.53
CA ILE A 166 -10.10 -11.72 -1.93
C ILE A 166 -8.71 -11.12 -2.17
N PRO A 167 -7.88 -11.65 -3.10
CA PRO A 167 -6.65 -11.01 -3.53
C PRO A 167 -6.95 -9.75 -4.35
N VAL A 168 -6.31 -8.64 -4.00
CA VAL A 168 -6.52 -7.34 -4.63
C VAL A 168 -5.19 -6.62 -4.91
N ALA A 169 -5.21 -5.78 -5.94
CA ALA A 169 -4.18 -4.78 -6.21
C ALA A 169 -4.78 -3.38 -6.06
N LEU A 170 -4.04 -2.51 -5.37
CA LEU A 170 -4.37 -1.11 -5.12
C LEU A 170 -3.44 -0.24 -5.96
N THR A 171 -3.98 0.80 -6.58
CA THR A 171 -3.19 1.82 -7.29
C THR A 171 -3.70 3.22 -7.00
N TRP A 172 -2.78 4.19 -6.94
CA TRP A 172 -3.04 5.62 -6.81
C TRP A 172 -1.98 6.48 -7.48
#